data_AF-A0A969DIM0-F1
#
_entry.id   AF-A0A969DIM0-F1
#
_cell.length_a   1.000
_cell.length_b   1.000
_cell.length_c   1.000
_cell.angle_alpha   90.00
_cell.angle_beta   90.00
_cell.angle_gamma   90.00
#
_symmetry.space_group_name_H-M   'P 1'
#
loop_
_entity.id
_entity.type
_entity.pdbx_description
1 polymer ?
#
loop_
_entity_poly.entity_id
_entity_poly.type
_entity_poly.pdbx_seq_one_letter_code
_entity_poly.pdbx_strand_id
1 'polypeptide(L)'
;MSLHEEQIQLFIHLFRTKPELFKQYREELSQLIDQAPDDAKALSGKIMDWCGEHIEIDKALAELSKVLNRGAGGEELNEEIPDYRPFKETLKNSIQQSYSGDDKKDNKND
;
A
#
# COMPACT_ATOMS: atom_id res chain seq x y z
N MET A 1 6.68 15.65 3.18
CA MET A 1 5.77 14.98 2.23
C MET A 1 4.41 15.67 2.28
N SER A 2 3.68 15.67 1.18
CA SER A 2 2.27 16.10 1.17
C SER A 2 1.39 14.99 1.77
N LEU A 3 0.25 15.35 2.36
CA LEU A 3 -0.73 14.39 2.89
C LEU A 3 -1.09 13.31 1.85
N HIS A 4 -1.25 13.70 0.59
CA HIS A 4 -1.55 12.79 -0.51
C HIS A 4 -0.44 11.77 -0.76
N GLU A 5 0.82 12.21 -0.69
CA GLU A 5 1.98 11.34 -0.87
C GLU A 5 2.06 10.34 0.28
N GLU A 6 1.89 10.80 1.51
CA GLU A 6 1.91 9.97 2.72
C GLU A 6 0.79 8.91 2.69
N GLN A 7 -0.42 9.29 2.28
CA GLN A 7 -1.54 8.34 2.13
C GLN A 7 -1.23 7.23 1.12
N ILE A 8 -0.62 7.59 -0.02
CA ILE A 8 -0.22 6.58 -1.01
C ILE A 8 0.88 5.68 -0.44
N GLN A 9 1.86 6.24 0.28
CA GLN A 9 2.92 5.45 0.89
C GLN A 9 2.42 4.49 1.96
N LEU A 10 1.52 4.96 2.83
CA LEU A 10 0.82 4.13 3.81
C LEU A 10 0.06 2.99 3.13
N PHE A 11 -0.63 3.29 2.03
CA PHE A 11 -1.37 2.28 1.28
C PHE A 11 -0.45 1.24 0.65
N ILE A 12 0.66 1.65 0.02
CA ILE A 12 1.68 0.74 -0.52
C ILE A 12 2.28 -0.12 0.60
N HIS A 13 2.57 0.49 1.75
CA HIS A 13 3.12 -0.21 2.91
C HIS A 13 2.12 -1.23 3.47
N LEU A 14 0.85 -0.86 3.58
CA LEU A 14 -0.23 -1.78 3.98
C LEU A 14 -0.36 -2.94 3.00
N PHE A 15 -0.27 -2.66 1.69
CA PHE A 15 -0.32 -3.67 0.65
C PHE A 15 0.82 -4.68 0.77
N ARG A 16 2.01 -4.23 1.17
CA ARG A 16 3.20 -5.08 1.36
C ARG A 16 3.19 -5.85 2.68
N THR A 17 2.69 -5.26 3.75
CA THR A 17 2.66 -5.86 5.09
C THR A 17 1.47 -6.80 5.29
N LYS A 18 0.31 -6.46 4.71
CA LYS A 18 -0.93 -7.26 4.79
C LYS A 18 -1.52 -7.52 3.40
N PRO A 19 -0.79 -8.18 2.48
CA PRO A 19 -1.28 -8.48 1.13
C PRO A 19 -2.53 -9.40 1.12
N GLU A 20 -2.80 -10.09 2.23
CA GLU A 20 -3.98 -10.92 2.43
C GLU A 20 -5.30 -10.14 2.36
N LEU A 21 -5.33 -8.91 2.87
CA LEU A 21 -6.51 -8.04 2.82
C LEU A 21 -6.89 -7.68 1.38
N PHE A 22 -5.90 -7.66 0.49
CA PHE A 22 -6.07 -7.25 -0.90
C PHE A 22 -6.30 -8.41 -1.86
N LYS A 23 -6.21 -9.67 -1.42
CA LYS A 23 -6.26 -10.85 -2.30
C LYS A 23 -7.48 -10.89 -3.22
N GLN A 24 -8.64 -10.53 -2.70
CA GLN A 24 -9.90 -10.52 -3.45
C GLN A 24 -10.11 -9.25 -4.29
N TYR A 25 -9.31 -8.21 -4.07
CA TYR A 25 -9.45 -6.89 -4.67
C TYR A 25 -8.35 -6.53 -5.67
N ARG A 26 -7.44 -7.47 -5.96
CA ARG A 26 -6.23 -7.17 -6.74
C ARG A 26 -6.52 -6.73 -8.17
N GLU A 27 -7.52 -7.34 -8.82
CA GLU A 27 -7.92 -6.98 -10.19
C GLU A 27 -8.54 -5.58 -10.22
N GLU A 28 -9.45 -5.32 -9.29
CA GLU A 28 -10.10 -4.02 -9.11
C GLU A 28 -9.07 -2.92 -8.84
N LEU A 29 -8.12 -3.17 -7.93
CA LEU A 29 -7.03 -2.25 -7.66
C LEU A 29 -6.11 -2.06 -8.86
N SER A 30 -5.75 -3.13 -9.57
CA SER A 30 -4.93 -3.01 -10.78
C SER A 30 -5.60 -2.11 -11.82
N GLN A 31 -6.91 -2.25 -12.02
CA GLN A 31 -7.69 -1.42 -12.91
C GLN A 31 -7.81 0.02 -12.40
N LEU A 32 -8.03 0.22 -11.10
CA LEU A 32 -8.10 1.54 -10.46
C LEU A 32 -6.80 2.32 -10.67
N ILE A 33 -5.65 1.68 -10.44
CA ILE A 33 -4.33 2.29 -10.60
C ILE A 33 -4.00 2.55 -12.07
N ASP A 34 -4.42 1.68 -12.99
CA ASP A 34 -4.21 1.90 -14.42
C ASP A 34 -5.03 3.09 -14.96
N GLN A 35 -6.29 3.20 -14.51
CA GLN A 35 -7.19 4.31 -14.82
C GLN A 35 -6.91 5.58 -14.00
N ALA A 36 -5.99 5.53 -13.04
CA ALA A 36 -5.64 6.69 -12.24
C ALA A 36 -4.64 7.58 -12.99
N PRO A 37 -4.80 8.92 -12.94
CA PRO A 37 -3.79 9.84 -13.45
C PRO A 37 -2.48 9.71 -12.66
N ASP A 38 -1.37 10.07 -13.28
CA ASP A 38 -0.03 10.07 -12.67
C ASP A 38 0.19 11.17 -11.62
N ASP A 39 -0.86 11.94 -11.32
CA ASP A 39 -0.83 12.98 -10.30
C ASP A 39 -1.07 12.40 -8.90
N ALA A 40 -0.17 12.66 -7.96
CA ALA A 40 -0.22 12.10 -6.60
C ALA A 40 -1.51 12.47 -5.86
N LYS A 41 -2.06 13.68 -6.07
CA LYS A 41 -3.31 14.09 -5.40
C LYS A 41 -4.50 13.32 -5.93
N ALA A 42 -4.59 13.17 -7.25
CA ALA A 42 -5.69 12.45 -7.88
C ALA A 42 -5.60 10.93 -7.66
N LEU A 43 -4.38 10.37 -7.65
CA LEU A 43 -4.12 8.97 -7.31
C LEU A 43 -4.49 8.68 -5.85
N SER A 44 -4.03 9.51 -4.91
CA SER A 44 -4.40 9.47 -3.50
C SER A 44 -5.92 9.55 -3.34
N GLY A 45 -6.57 10.49 -4.02
CA GLY A 45 -8.03 10.64 -3.99
C GLY A 45 -8.76 9.36 -4.40
N LYS A 46 -8.39 8.75 -5.53
CA LYS A 46 -9.01 7.49 -5.99
C LYS A 46 -8.77 6.32 -5.02
N ILE A 47 -7.56 6.19 -4.48
CA ILE A 47 -7.22 5.12 -3.52
C ILE A 47 -8.00 5.30 -2.23
N MET A 48 -8.08 6.52 -1.70
CA MET A 48 -8.78 6.80 -0.45
C MET A 48 -10.30 6.65 -0.59
N ASP A 49 -10.86 7.06 -1.73
CA ASP A 49 -12.26 6.84 -2.08
C ASP A 49 -12.58 5.34 -2.10
N TRP A 50 -11.74 4.56 -2.78
CA TRP A 50 -11.82 3.11 -2.82
C TRP A 50 -11.68 2.46 -1.44
N CYS A 51 -10.70 2.87 -0.63
CA CYS A 51 -10.56 2.41 0.75
C CYS A 51 -11.83 2.66 1.56
N GLY A 52 -12.51 3.79 1.34
CA GLY A 52 -13.77 4.13 2.00
C GLY A 52 -14.91 3.15 1.70
N GLU A 53 -14.90 2.50 0.53
CA GLU A 53 -15.84 1.44 0.18
C GLU A 53 -15.47 0.11 0.87
N HIS A 54 -14.21 -0.08 1.24
CA HIS A 54 -13.66 -1.30 1.84
C HIS A 54 -13.25 -1.10 3.29
N ILE A 55 -14.23 -1.14 4.21
CA ILE A 55 -14.07 -0.89 5.65
C ILE A 55 -12.90 -1.66 6.30
N GLU A 56 -12.65 -2.89 5.88
CA GLU A 56 -11.54 -3.70 6.41
C GLU A 56 -10.16 -3.09 6.10
N ILE A 57 -10.02 -2.55 4.89
CA ILE A 57 -8.79 -1.92 4.41
C ILE A 57 -8.65 -0.53 5.02
N ASP A 58 -9.72 0.26 5.06
CA ASP A 58 -9.73 1.56 5.74
C ASP A 58 -9.31 1.44 7.21
N LYS A 59 -9.88 0.47 7.94
CA LYS A 59 -9.49 0.18 9.32
C LYS A 59 -8.02 -0.19 9.43
N ALA A 60 -7.54 -1.09 8.58
CA ALA A 60 -6.14 -1.52 8.62
C ALA A 60 -5.17 -0.37 8.28
N LEU A 61 -5.56 0.54 7.37
CA LEU A 61 -4.81 1.74 7.03
C LEU A 61 -4.78 2.74 8.20
N ALA A 62 -5.92 2.95 8.85
CA ALA A 62 -6.02 3.80 10.03
C ALA A 62 -5.23 3.24 11.23
N GLU A 63 -5.23 1.92 11.42
CA GLU A 63 -4.37 1.26 12.41
C GLU A 63 -2.89 1.45 12.10
N LEU A 64 -2.48 1.24 10.84
CA LEU A 64 -1.10 1.44 10.41
C LEU A 64 -0.65 2.90 10.65
N SER A 65 -1.49 3.86 10.24
CA SER A 65 -1.23 5.29 10.48
C SER A 65 -1.11 5.61 11.97
N LYS A 66 -1.93 5.00 12.84
CA LYS A 66 -1.83 5.15 14.30
C LYS A 66 -0.57 4.54 14.89
N VAL A 67 -0.11 3.40 14.37
CA VAL A 67 1.15 2.77 14.81
C VAL A 67 2.31 3.70 14.49
N LEU A 68 2.34 4.25 13.28
CA LEU A 68 3.39 5.16 12.83
C LEU A 68 3.32 6.54 13.51
N ASN A 69 2.13 7.02 13.89
CA ASN A 69 1.96 8.27 14.64
C ASN A 69 2.03 8.11 16.17
N ARG A 70 2.03 6.90 16.73
CA ARG A 70 2.12 6.66 18.18
C ARG A 70 3.56 6.80 18.66
N GLY A 71 4.07 8.03 18.63
CA GLY A 71 5.10 8.51 19.54
C GLY A 71 4.45 9.10 20.80
N ALA A 72 3.99 8.26 21.73
CA ALA A 72 3.60 8.71 23.07
C ALA A 72 3.57 7.52 24.07
N GLY A 73 4.74 7.00 24.44
CA GLY A 73 4.89 6.18 25.66
C GLY A 73 5.29 4.71 25.51
N GLY A 74 5.63 4.23 24.32
CA GLY A 74 6.21 2.90 24.10
C GLY A 74 7.21 2.99 22.96
N GLU A 75 8.30 2.23 23.06
CA GLU A 75 9.48 2.26 22.18
C GLU A 75 9.19 2.75 20.75
N GLU A 76 9.89 3.82 20.38
CA GLU A 76 9.85 4.45 19.07
C GLU A 76 10.21 3.39 18.02
N LEU A 77 9.19 2.75 17.44
CA LEU A 77 9.37 1.96 16.23
C LEU A 77 9.74 2.97 15.14
N ASN A 78 11.05 3.17 14.99
CA ASN A 78 11.67 3.88 13.88
C ASN A 78 11.48 3.08 12.57
N GLU A 79 10.25 2.63 12.30
CA GLU A 79 9.87 2.13 10.98
C GLU A 79 9.57 3.36 10.13
N GLU A 80 10.65 3.95 9.61
CA GLU A 80 10.58 4.97 8.58
C GLU A 80 9.90 4.31 7.36
N ILE A 81 8.72 4.81 6.96
CA ILE A 81 8.09 4.29 5.74
C ILE A 81 9.04 4.60 4.58
N PRO A 82 9.43 3.60 3.78
CA PRO A 82 10.26 3.82 2.61
C PRO A 82 9.63 4.82 1.64
N ASP A 83 10.44 5.64 0.99
CA ASP A 83 9.96 6.47 -0.11
C ASP A 83 9.60 5.58 -1.32
N TYR A 84 8.31 5.38 -1.53
CA TYR A 84 7.78 4.50 -2.58
C TYR A 84 7.60 5.18 -3.94
N ARG A 85 8.27 6.31 -4.19
CA ARG A 85 8.19 6.99 -5.49
C ARG A 85 9.04 6.24 -6.53
N PRO A 86 8.58 6.16 -7.80
CA PRO A 86 7.32 6.70 -8.32
C PRO A 86 6.08 5.86 -7.92
N PHE A 87 5.05 6.54 -7.38
CA PHE A 87 3.92 5.88 -6.70
C PHE A 87 3.15 4.89 -7.58
N LYS A 88 2.77 5.31 -8.79
CA LYS A 88 1.95 4.49 -9.71
C LYS A 88 2.68 3.21 -10.10
N GLU A 89 3.96 3.30 -10.40
CA GLU A 89 4.79 2.15 -10.75
C GLU A 89 4.99 1.22 -9.54
N THR A 90 5.26 1.77 -8.35
CA THR A 90 5.41 0.97 -7.13
C THR A 90 4.12 0.24 -6.76
N LEU A 91 2.95 0.88 -6.94
CA LEU A 91 1.64 0.25 -6.75
C LEU A 91 1.45 -0.90 -7.73
N LYS A 92 1.67 -0.68 -9.03
CA LYS A 92 1.59 -1.74 -10.06
C LYS A 92 2.50 -2.91 -9.73
N ASN A 93 3.75 -2.63 -9.37
CA ASN A 93 4.72 -3.66 -8.98
C ASN A 93 4.28 -4.40 -7.71
N SER A 94 3.79 -3.70 -6.69
CA SER A 94 3.35 -4.34 -5.44
C SER A 94 2.15 -5.25 -5.67
N ILE A 95 1.19 -4.79 -6.48
CA ILE A 95 0.04 -5.58 -6.94
C ILE A 95 0.52 -6.82 -7.71
N GLN A 96 1.41 -6.66 -8.68
CA GLN A 96 1.97 -7.77 -9.48
C GLN A 96 2.75 -8.78 -8.62
N GLN A 97 3.63 -8.33 -7.73
CA GLN A 97 4.40 -9.22 -6.85
C GLN A 97 3.52 -10.02 -5.89
N SER A 98 2.39 -9.47 -5.50
CA SER A 98 1.38 -10.19 -4.74
C SER A 98 0.78 -11.36 -5.51
N TYR A 99 0.64 -11.29 -6.85
CA TYR A 99 0.18 -12.41 -7.70
C TYR A 99 1.23 -13.53 -7.80
N SER A 100 2.51 -13.18 -7.84
CA SER A 100 3.62 -14.15 -7.93
C SER A 100 3.95 -14.86 -6.61
N GLY A 101 3.10 -14.70 -5.59
CA GLY A 101 3.20 -15.45 -4.33
C GLY A 101 2.99 -16.97 -4.46
N ASP A 102 2.73 -17.48 -5.67
CA ASP A 102 2.78 -18.90 -6.01
C ASP A 102 3.99 -19.25 -6.91
N ASP A 103 5.08 -18.47 -6.94
CA ASP A 103 6.34 -18.97 -7.54
C ASP A 103 7.55 -18.16 -7.06
N LYS A 104 8.06 -18.51 -5.88
CA LYS A 104 9.49 -18.46 -5.55
C LYS A 104 9.79 -19.41 -4.39
N LYS A 105 9.44 -20.69 -4.62
CA LYS A 105 10.36 -21.75 -4.23
C LYS A 105 11.32 -21.94 -5.39
N ASP A 106 12.58 -22.15 -5.04
CA ASP A 106 13.69 -22.52 -5.91
C ASP A 106 14.42 -21.38 -6.66
N ASN A 107 15.56 -20.99 -6.11
CA ASN A 107 16.79 -21.48 -6.71
C ASN A 107 17.84 -21.67 -5.62
N LYS A 108 17.98 -22.93 -5.20
CA LYS A 108 19.21 -23.45 -4.60
C LYS A 108 20.12 -23.83 -5.76
N ASN A 109 21.30 -23.21 -5.84
CA ASN A 109 22.54 -23.57 -6.57
C ASN A 109 23.19 -22.25 -7.03
N ASP A 110 24.49 -22.02 -6.88
CA ASP A 110 25.67 -22.88 -6.76
C ASP A 110 26.72 -22.15 -5.90
#